data_AF-A0A1U7XIL9-F1
#
_entry.id   AF-A0A1U7XIL9-F1
#
_cell.length_a   1.000
_cell.length_b   1.000
_cell.length_c   1.000
_cell.angle_alpha   90.00
_cell.angle_beta   90.00
_cell.angle_gamma   90.00
#
_symmetry.space_group_name_H-M   'P 1'
#
loop_
_entity.id
_entity.type
_entity.pdbx_description
1 polymer ?
#
loop_
_entity_poly.entity_id
_entity_poly.type
_entity_poly.pdbx_seq_one_letter_code
_entity_poly.pdbx_strand_id
1 'polypeptide(L)'
;MASPNTQQTTVIERTKHILAMIVASLLFGGNILLSKVAAEDGMSFKIMVAYRWIFSAAFLGPVALVVEWRRRPNITWAFLLQSFMSGLLGGSIFCNLFYASIEMTSPVYVSAIDNLVPAMTFVMAVLLRYVPVAVTLFGKGPKLNYFYR
;
A
#
# COMPACT_ATOMS: atom_id res chain seq x y z
N MET A 1 -32.41 -0.54 -16.88
CA MET A 1 -32.93 -0.13 -15.55
C MET A 1 -32.24 -0.99 -14.50
N ALA A 2 -31.31 -0.44 -13.72
CA ALA A 2 -30.67 -1.19 -12.62
C ALA A 2 -31.68 -1.36 -11.47
N SER A 3 -31.80 -2.58 -10.95
CA SER A 3 -32.73 -2.92 -9.86
C SER A 3 -32.42 -2.08 -8.60
N PRO A 4 -33.43 -1.57 -7.86
CA PRO A 4 -33.24 -0.71 -6.68
C PRO A 4 -32.33 -1.33 -5.61
N ASN A 5 -32.26 -2.66 -5.54
CA ASN A 5 -31.40 -3.38 -4.58
C ASN A 5 -29.90 -3.27 -4.91
N THR A 6 -29.54 -3.14 -6.19
CA THR A 6 -28.14 -3.03 -6.62
C THR A 6 -27.56 -1.66 -6.33
N GLN A 7 -28.38 -0.61 -6.37
CA GLN A 7 -27.94 0.72 -5.96
C GLN A 7 -27.73 0.80 -4.44
N GLN A 8 -28.62 0.22 -3.64
CA GLN A 8 -28.47 0.20 -2.19
C GLN A 8 -27.21 -0.55 -1.73
N THR A 9 -26.89 -1.71 -2.31
CA THR A 9 -25.64 -2.43 -1.98
C THR A 9 -24.40 -1.64 -2.39
N THR A 10 -24.40 -0.95 -3.53
CA THR A 10 -23.27 -0.11 -3.93
C THR A 10 -23.04 1.09 -3.01
N VAL A 11 -24.11 1.67 -2.46
CA VAL A 11 -24.02 2.78 -1.49
C VAL A 11 -23.47 2.28 -0.16
N ILE A 12 -23.95 1.14 0.35
CA ILE A 12 -23.45 0.52 1.59
C ILE A 12 -21.97 0.16 1.46
N GLU A 13 -21.56 -0.46 0.35
CA GLU A 13 -20.16 -0.79 0.09
C GLU A 13 -19.30 0.48 0.00
N ARG A 14 -19.74 1.51 -0.74
CA ARG A 14 -19.00 2.79 -0.79
C ARG A 14 -18.82 3.40 0.59
N THR A 15 -19.88 3.43 1.41
CA THR A 15 -19.82 3.96 2.78
C THR A 15 -18.85 3.17 3.64
N LYS A 16 -18.84 1.84 3.53
CA LYS A 16 -17.90 0.98 4.24
C LYS A 16 -16.45 1.25 3.84
N HIS A 17 -16.16 1.41 2.54
CA HIS A 17 -14.82 1.74 2.05
C HIS A 17 -14.37 3.13 2.51
N ILE A 18 -15.25 4.14 2.45
CA ILE A 18 -14.97 5.49 2.91
C ILE A 18 -14.66 5.48 4.41
N LEU A 19 -15.49 4.80 5.21
CA LEU A 19 -15.26 4.67 6.65
C LEU A 19 -13.92 3.98 6.93
N ALA A 20 -13.59 2.92 6.20
CA ALA A 20 -12.30 2.23 6.31
C ALA A 20 -11.12 3.15 5.97
N MET A 21 -11.22 3.98 4.93
CA MET A 21 -10.19 4.96 4.57
C MET A 21 -10.01 6.04 5.63
N ILE A 22 -11.11 6.54 6.21
CA ILE A 22 -11.05 7.54 7.29
C ILE A 22 -10.35 6.95 8.52
N VAL A 23 -10.76 5.74 8.95
CA VAL A 23 -10.12 5.04 10.07
C VAL A 23 -8.63 4.79 9.80
N ALA A 24 -8.28 4.34 8.59
CA ALA A 24 -6.88 4.14 8.20
C ALA A 24 -6.08 5.44 8.24
N SER A 25 -6.66 6.55 7.76
CA SER A 25 -6.03 7.87 7.77
C SER A 25 -5.82 8.40 9.20
N LEU A 26 -6.79 8.18 10.09
CA LEU A 26 -6.66 8.51 11.51
C LEU A 26 -5.56 7.69 12.20
N LEU A 27 -5.52 6.38 11.96
CA LEU A 27 -4.45 5.51 12.48
C LEU A 27 -3.08 5.93 11.96
N PHE A 28 -2.99 6.29 10.67
CA PHE A 28 -1.75 6.77 10.06
C PHE A 28 -1.31 8.12 10.66
N GLY A 29 -2.22 9.07 10.81
CA GLY A 29 -1.95 10.36 11.45
C GLY A 29 -1.54 10.21 12.92
N GLY A 30 -2.24 9.34 13.67
CA GLY A 30 -1.89 9.01 15.06
C GLY A 30 -0.50 8.38 15.20
N ASN A 31 -0.12 7.52 14.26
CA ASN A 31 1.21 6.92 14.20
C ASN A 31 2.31 7.97 13.94
N ILE A 32 2.06 8.94 13.05
CA ILE A 32 2.99 10.07 12.83
C ILE A 32 3.12 10.93 14.09
N LEU A 33 1.99 11.26 14.73
CA LEU A 33 1.99 12.06 15.95
C LEU A 33 2.75 11.37 17.09
N LEU A 34 2.49 10.09 17.31
CA LEU A 34 3.17 9.28 18.33
C LEU A 34 4.68 9.16 18.03
N SER A 35 5.02 8.99 16.76
CA SER A 35 6.43 8.97 16.32
C SER A 35 7.13 10.31 16.55
N LYS A 36 6.42 11.43 16.38
CA LYS A 36 6.96 12.77 16.65
C LYS A 36 7.24 12.96 18.14
N VAL A 37 6.30 12.58 19.00
CA VAL A 37 6.48 12.64 20.47
C VAL A 37 7.65 11.75 20.90
N ALA A 38 7.75 10.53 20.38
CA ALA A 38 8.87 9.62 20.70
C ALA A 38 10.24 10.12 20.20
N ALA A 39 10.26 10.89 19.10
CA ALA A 39 11.48 11.51 18.60
C ALA A 39 11.93 12.71 19.46
N GLU A 40 10.98 13.47 20.02
CA GLU A 40 11.28 14.57 20.95
C GLU A 40 11.93 14.08 22.25
N ASP A 41 11.64 12.85 22.67
CA ASP A 41 12.30 12.16 23.80
C ASP A 41 13.72 11.65 23.48
N GLY A 42 14.26 11.94 22.28
CA GLY A 42 15.63 11.59 21.89
C GLY A 42 15.83 10.16 21.39
N MET A 43 14.76 9.44 21.06
CA MET A 43 14.86 8.08 20.51
C MET A 43 15.42 8.11 19.07
N SER A 44 16.39 7.24 18.78
CA SER A 44 16.87 7.05 17.40
C SER A 44 15.74 6.53 16.51
N PHE A 45 15.42 7.26 15.44
CA PHE A 45 14.38 6.91 14.46
C PHE A 45 14.51 5.48 13.91
N LYS A 46 15.74 4.98 13.75
CA LYS A 46 16.00 3.62 13.26
C LYS A 46 15.49 2.54 14.22
N ILE A 47 15.67 2.75 15.53
CA ILE A 47 15.22 1.83 16.58
C ILE A 47 13.70 1.87 16.67
N MET A 48 13.11 3.06 16.61
CA MET A 48 11.65 3.25 16.60
C MET A 48 10.97 2.50 15.44
N VAL A 49 11.51 2.62 14.23
CA VAL A 49 10.99 1.93 13.05
C VAL A 49 11.10 0.41 13.19
N ALA A 50 12.25 -0.09 13.67
CA ALA A 50 12.45 -1.53 13.90
C ALA A 50 11.43 -2.09 14.91
N TYR A 51 11.23 -1.39 16.04
CA TYR A 51 10.29 -1.80 17.08
C TYR A 51 8.85 -1.84 16.55
N ARG A 52 8.46 -0.88 15.72
CA ARG A 52 7.13 -0.83 15.10
C ARG A 52 6.85 -2.03 14.20
N TRP A 53 7.82 -2.44 13.37
CA TRP A 53 7.67 -3.62 12.51
C TRP A 53 7.62 -4.92 13.31
N ILE A 54 8.44 -5.04 14.36
CA ILE A 54 8.43 -6.20 15.26
C ILE A 54 7.08 -6.30 15.97
N PHE A 55 6.59 -5.20 16.53
CA PHE A 55 5.29 -5.17 17.22
C PHE A 55 4.14 -5.49 16.25
N SER A 56 4.16 -4.93 15.04
CA SER A 56 3.18 -5.24 14.01
C SER A 56 3.19 -6.72 13.63
N ALA A 57 4.36 -7.32 13.45
CA ALA A 57 4.48 -8.75 13.13
C ALA A 57 4.02 -9.63 14.30
N ALA A 58 4.38 -9.25 15.53
CA ALA A 58 4.00 -9.98 16.75
C ALA A 58 2.49 -9.91 17.03
N PHE A 59 1.83 -8.81 16.69
CA PHE A 59 0.38 -8.67 16.86
C PHE A 59 -0.42 -9.26 15.70
N LEU A 60 -0.01 -8.96 14.46
CA LEU A 60 -0.74 -9.41 13.27
C LEU A 60 -0.51 -10.89 12.98
N GLY A 61 0.67 -11.44 13.28
CA GLY A 61 0.99 -12.86 13.11
C GLY A 61 -0.03 -13.81 13.77
N PRO A 62 -0.26 -13.73 15.10
CA PRO A 62 -1.24 -14.58 15.77
C PRO A 62 -2.68 -14.29 15.33
N VAL A 63 -3.04 -13.02 15.09
CA VAL A 63 -4.38 -12.66 14.61
C VAL A 63 -4.66 -13.28 13.24
N ALA A 64 -3.71 -13.19 12.31
CA ALA A 64 -3.80 -13.82 11.00
C ALA A 64 -3.92 -15.35 11.12
N LEU A 65 -3.15 -15.98 12.03
CA LEU A 65 -3.23 -17.42 12.26
C LEU A 65 -4.59 -17.87 12.81
N VAL A 66 -5.23 -17.07 13.67
CA VAL A 66 -6.55 -17.38 14.26
C VAL A 66 -7.69 -17.11 13.27
N VAL A 67 -7.68 -15.97 12.58
CA VAL A 67 -8.74 -15.58 11.64
C VAL A 67 -8.75 -16.47 10.40
N GLU A 68 -7.58 -16.77 9.83
CA GLU A 68 -7.47 -17.54 8.59
C GLU A 68 -7.40 -19.05 8.84
N TRP A 69 -7.47 -19.50 10.10
CA TRP A 69 -7.22 -20.91 10.46
C TRP A 69 -8.14 -21.90 9.73
N ARG A 70 -9.37 -21.49 9.42
CA ARG A 70 -10.38 -22.29 8.74
C ARG A 70 -10.39 -22.14 7.21
N ARG A 71 -9.73 -21.13 6.66
CA ARG A 71 -9.77 -20.80 5.21
C ARG A 71 -8.41 -20.95 4.53
N ARG A 72 -7.50 -21.75 5.10
CA ARG A 72 -6.10 -21.83 4.67
C ARG A 72 -5.99 -22.21 3.17
N PRO A 73 -5.47 -21.32 2.31
CA PRO A 73 -4.86 -21.76 1.06
C PRO A 73 -3.56 -22.51 1.39
N ASN A 74 -3.15 -23.45 0.54
CA ASN A 74 -1.90 -24.19 0.73
C ASN A 74 -0.72 -23.21 0.78
N ILE A 75 -0.11 -23.05 1.96
CA ILE A 75 1.07 -22.20 2.15
C ILE A 75 2.24 -22.91 1.46
N THR A 76 2.49 -22.54 0.20
CA THR A 76 3.67 -23.02 -0.54
C THR A 76 4.90 -22.25 -0.07
N TRP A 77 6.05 -22.93 0.01
CA TRP A 77 7.33 -22.29 0.36
C TRP A 77 7.64 -21.06 -0.52
N ALA A 78 7.30 -21.13 -1.82
CA ALA A 78 7.43 -20.00 -2.74
C ALA A 78 6.64 -18.76 -2.30
N PHE A 79 5.43 -18.93 -1.76
CA PHE A 79 4.60 -17.83 -1.26
C PHE A 79 5.21 -17.18 -0.01
N LEU A 80 5.75 -18.00 0.90
CA LEU A 80 6.47 -17.49 2.07
C LEU A 80 7.71 -16.71 1.67
N LEU A 81 8.50 -17.25 0.75
CA LEU A 81 9.70 -16.59 0.26
C LEU A 81 9.37 -15.28 -0.48
N GLN A 82 8.33 -15.27 -1.32
CA GLN A 82 7.89 -14.07 -2.02
C GLN A 82 7.40 -12.99 -1.04
N SER A 83 6.63 -13.37 -0.03
CA SER A 83 6.16 -12.46 1.02
C SER A 83 7.32 -11.90 1.85
N PHE A 84 8.30 -12.74 2.18
CA PHE A 84 9.51 -12.34 2.88
C PHE A 84 10.37 -11.38 2.05
N MET A 85 10.60 -11.68 0.77
CA MET A 85 11.33 -10.80 -0.16
C MET A 85 10.61 -9.46 -0.32
N SER A 86 9.29 -9.46 -0.45
CA SER A 86 8.49 -8.24 -0.52
C SER A 86 8.62 -7.38 0.73
N GLY A 87 8.59 -7.99 1.93
CA GLY A 87 8.78 -7.28 3.19
C GLY A 87 10.21 -6.75 3.38
N LEU A 88 11.21 -7.52 2.95
CA LEU A 88 12.62 -7.12 3.04
C LEU A 88 12.92 -5.93 2.14
N LEU A 89 12.49 -5.99 0.87
CA LEU A 89 12.71 -4.94 -0.12
C LEU A 89 11.86 -3.69 0.17
N GLY A 90 10.55 -3.87 0.36
CA GLY A 90 9.60 -2.76 0.51
C GLY A 90 9.49 -2.19 1.93
N GLY A 91 9.84 -2.98 2.96
CA GLY A 91 9.80 -2.54 4.35
C GLY A 91 11.19 -2.13 4.84
N SER A 92 12.04 -3.11 5.14
CA SER A 92 13.31 -2.86 5.84
C SER A 92 14.31 -2.05 5.02
N ILE A 93 14.56 -2.43 3.76
CA ILE A 93 15.53 -1.72 2.91
C ILE A 93 15.00 -0.32 2.59
N PHE A 94 13.73 -0.22 2.18
CA PHE A 94 13.08 1.06 1.90
C PHE A 94 13.18 2.03 3.09
N CYS A 95 12.77 1.61 4.30
CA CYS A 95 12.81 2.50 5.45
C CYS A 95 14.23 2.94 5.84
N ASN A 96 15.22 2.04 5.77
CA ASN A 96 16.61 2.40 6.09
C ASN A 96 17.19 3.37 5.05
N LEU A 97 16.91 3.12 3.76
CA LEU A 97 17.41 3.97 2.67
C LEU A 97 16.71 5.32 2.64
N PHE A 98 15.41 5.35 3.01
CA PHE A 98 14.64 6.58 3.16
C PHE A 98 15.15 7.45 4.30
N TYR A 99 15.52 6.85 5.43
CA TYR A 99 16.13 7.61 6.53
C TYR A 99 17.48 8.21 6.10
N ALA A 100 18.32 7.41 5.43
CA ALA A 100 19.57 7.91 4.86
C ALA A 100 19.35 9.01 3.80
N SER A 101 18.29 8.93 3.00
CA SER A 101 18.00 9.95 1.97
C SER A 101 17.54 11.27 2.57
N ILE A 102 16.81 11.26 3.68
CA ILE A 102 16.40 12.48 4.40
C ILE A 102 17.62 13.22 4.98
N GLU A 103 18.65 12.49 5.45
CA GLU A 103 19.88 13.12 5.92
C GLU A 103 20.66 13.82 4.78
N MET A 104 20.55 13.30 3.56
CA MET A 104 21.25 13.84 2.39
C MET A 104 20.43 14.84 1.57
N THR A 105 19.11 14.90 1.76
CA THR A 105 18.21 15.61 0.84
C THR A 105 17.16 16.47 1.55
N SER A 106 16.71 17.55 0.89
CA SER A 106 15.67 18.42 1.45
C SER A 106 14.29 17.72 1.53
N PRO A 107 13.44 18.11 2.49
CA PRO A 107 12.05 17.62 2.57
C PRO A 107 11.22 17.87 1.30
N VAL A 108 11.52 18.96 0.55
CA VAL A 108 10.82 19.29 -0.70
C VAL A 108 11.11 18.24 -1.77
N TYR A 109 12.35 17.77 -1.87
CA TYR A 109 12.71 16.72 -2.83
C TYR A 109 11.98 15.41 -2.53
N VAL A 110 11.91 15.02 -1.26
CA VAL A 110 11.17 13.82 -0.84
C VAL A 110 9.69 13.93 -1.23
N SER A 111 9.06 15.09 -0.98
CA SER A 111 7.67 15.33 -1.37
C SER A 111 7.43 15.28 -2.89
N ALA A 112 8.40 15.73 -3.68
CA ALA A 112 8.33 15.69 -5.14
C ALA A 112 8.41 14.24 -5.66
N ILE A 113 9.29 13.43 -5.07
CA ILE A 113 9.38 11.99 -5.39
C ILE A 113 8.09 11.26 -5.02
N ASP A 114 7.50 11.54 -3.85
CA ASP A 114 6.24 10.92 -3.42
C ASP A 114 5.09 11.20 -4.40
N ASN A 115 5.00 12.43 -4.92
CA ASN A 115 4.01 12.79 -5.95
C ASN A 115 4.26 12.08 -7.30
N LEU A 116 5.49 11.65 -7.58
CA LEU A 116 5.85 10.90 -8.78
C LEU A 116 5.63 9.39 -8.64
N VAL A 117 5.43 8.87 -7.43
CA VAL A 117 5.15 7.45 -7.18
C VAL A 117 4.02 6.91 -8.08
N PRO A 118 2.81 7.51 -8.15
CA PRO A 118 1.74 6.99 -9.01
C PRO A 118 2.13 6.95 -10.50
N ALA A 119 2.90 7.95 -10.98
CA ALA A 119 3.39 7.96 -12.35
C ALA A 119 4.42 6.85 -12.60
N MET A 120 5.37 6.65 -11.68
CA MET A 120 6.36 5.56 -11.76
C MET A 120 5.68 4.18 -11.70
N THR A 121 4.68 4.01 -10.84
CA THR A 121 3.88 2.78 -10.76
C THR A 121 3.16 2.52 -12.08
N PHE A 122 2.59 3.54 -12.72
CA PHE A 122 1.95 3.40 -14.03
C PHE A 122 2.95 2.97 -15.11
N VAL A 123 4.12 3.62 -15.18
CA VAL A 123 5.18 3.24 -16.13
C VAL A 123 5.60 1.78 -15.91
N MET A 124 5.80 1.36 -14.67
CA MET A 124 6.13 -0.03 -14.34
C MET A 124 5.01 -0.99 -14.77
N ALA A 125 3.74 -0.64 -14.52
CA ALA A 125 2.60 -1.45 -14.92
C ALA A 125 2.47 -1.61 -16.45
N VAL A 126 2.83 -0.57 -17.21
CA VAL A 126 2.88 -0.61 -18.68
C VAL A 126 4.04 -1.49 -19.16
N LEU A 127 5.23 -1.35 -18.59
CA LEU A 127 6.40 -2.18 -18.94
C LEU A 127 6.15 -3.66 -18.69
N LEU A 128 5.51 -3.98 -17.57
CA LEU A 128 5.14 -5.34 -17.19
C LEU A 128 3.86 -5.85 -17.90
N ARG A 129 3.28 -5.04 -18.82
CA ARG A 129 2.05 -5.36 -19.59
C ARG A 129 0.82 -5.70 -18.74
N TYR A 130 0.73 -5.16 -17.53
CA TYR A 130 -0.43 -5.37 -16.65
C TYR A 130 -1.61 -4.45 -16.98
N VAL A 131 -1.38 -3.34 -17.70
CA VAL A 131 -2.43 -2.38 -18.08
C VAL A 131 -2.51 -2.29 -19.61
N PRO A 132 -3.69 -2.53 -20.22
CA PRO A 132 -3.89 -2.23 -21.63
C PRO A 132 -3.91 -0.70 -21.79
N VAL A 133 -2.91 -0.18 -22.49
CA VAL A 133 -2.84 1.26 -22.77
C VAL A 133 -3.81 1.57 -23.91
N ALA A 134 -5.05 1.96 -23.57
CA ALA A 134 -5.95 2.57 -24.53
C ALA A 134 -5.43 3.98 -24.82
N VAL A 135 -4.47 4.09 -25.74
CA VAL A 135 -4.02 5.37 -26.30
C VAL A 135 -5.19 5.92 -27.11
N THR A 136 -6.16 6.53 -26.42
CA THR A 136 -7.21 7.29 -27.07
C THR A 136 -6.57 8.61 -27.43
N LEU A 137 -5.90 8.64 -28.59
CA LEU A 137 -5.46 9.88 -29.22
C LEU A 137 -6.66 10.84 -29.23
N PHE A 138 -6.45 12.04 -28.69
CA PHE A 138 -7.41 13.15 -28.78
C PHE A 138 -7.68 13.42 -30.27
N GLY A 139 -8.73 12.81 -30.81
CA GLY A 139 -9.14 12.96 -32.21
C GLY A 139 -9.43 11.63 -32.90
N LYS A 140 -10.71 11.24 -32.91
CA LYS A 140 -11.35 10.12 -33.63
C LYS A 140 -11.01 8.69 -33.15
N GLY A 141 -12.05 7.99 -32.68
CA GLY A 141 -12.00 6.58 -32.28
C GLY A 141 -11.68 5.61 -33.43
N PRO A 142 -11.46 4.33 -33.10
CA PRO A 142 -12.59 3.40 -33.06
C PRO A 142 -12.61 2.51 -31.81
N LYS A 143 -13.79 1.95 -31.52
CA LYS A 143 -13.99 0.88 -30.52
C LYS A 143 -13.14 -0.34 -30.89
N LEU A 144 -12.10 -0.65 -30.12
CA LEU A 144 -11.47 -1.96 -30.16
C LEU A 144 -12.06 -2.85 -29.06
N ASN A 145 -13.01 -3.69 -29.47
CA ASN A 145 -13.33 -4.93 -28.78
C ASN A 145 -12.14 -5.87 -28.93
N TYR A 146 -11.27 -5.99 -27.94
CA TYR A 146 -10.42 -7.18 -27.82
C TYR A 146 -10.17 -7.55 -26.36
N PHE A 147 -10.33 -8.86 -26.13
CA PHE A 147 -9.70 -9.68 -25.10
C PHE A 147 -10.39 -9.83 -23.73
N TYR A 148 -11.36 -10.76 -23.67
CA TYR A 148 -11.40 -11.79 -22.62
C TYR A 148 -11.96 -13.09 -23.21
N ARG A 149 -11.05 -14.03 -23.50
CA ARG A 149 -11.29 -15.47 -23.49
C ARG A 149 -10.25 -16.08 -22.56
#